data_AF-B9PEA5-F1
#
_entry.id   AF-B9PEA5-F1
#
_cell.length_a   1.000
_cell.length_b   1.000
_cell.length_c   1.000
_cell.angle_alpha   90.00
_cell.angle_beta   90.00
_cell.angle_gamma   90.00
#
_symmetry.space_group_name_H-M   'P 1'
#
loop_
_entity.id
_entity.type
_entity.pdbx_description
1 polymer ?
#
loop_
_entity_poly.entity_id
_entity_poly.type
_entity_poly.pdbx_seq_one_letter_code
_entity_poly.pdbx_strand_id
1 'polypeptide(L)' 'MREGESTTGFRVANVGCCPVLGGACILDSTPCVNRTEYVFWDAIHPTESSNQFTARRSYSAFLPSDAYPYDISHLVNMQI' A
#
# COMPACT_ATOMS: atom_id res chain seq x y z
N MET A 1 -12.49 -19.70 -11.74
CA MET A 1 -13.63 -18.79 -11.53
C MET A 1 -13.99 -18.72 -10.04
N ARG A 2 -13.36 -17.80 -9.30
CA ARG A 2 -13.95 -17.11 -8.15
C ARG A 2 -13.40 -15.70 -8.18
N GLU A 3 -14.16 -14.83 -8.81
CA GLU A 3 -14.04 -13.38 -8.73
C GLU A 3 -14.18 -13.00 -7.25
N GLY A 4 -13.12 -12.41 -6.71
CA GLY A 4 -13.08 -11.86 -5.37
C GLY A 4 -12.39 -10.52 -5.48
N GLU A 5 -13.10 -9.57 -6.08
CA GLU A 5 -12.73 -8.16 -6.08
C GLU A 5 -12.67 -7.68 -4.62
N SER A 6 -11.49 -7.80 -4.01
CA SER A 6 -11.14 -7.00 -2.86
C SER A 6 -10.96 -5.58 -3.37
N THR A 7 -12.06 -4.84 -3.54
CA THR A 7 -12.00 -3.40 -3.68
C THR A 7 -11.16 -2.90 -2.51
N THR A 8 -9.94 -2.42 -2.79
CA THR A 8 -8.90 -2.14 -1.79
C THR A 8 -9.23 -0.97 -0.88
N GLY A 9 -10.51 -0.54 -0.83
CA GLY A 9 -10.98 0.67 -0.16
C GLY A 9 -10.46 1.95 -0.80
N PHE A 10 -9.40 1.88 -1.62
CA PHE A 10 -8.82 3.02 -2.31
C PHE A 10 -9.77 3.57 -3.35
N ARG A 11 -9.97 4.88 -3.29
CA ARG A 11 -10.73 5.68 -4.24
C ARG A 11 -9.88 6.72 -4.94
N VAL A 12 -8.75 7.10 -4.32
CA VAL A 12 -7.89 8.17 -4.80
C VAL A 12 -6.47 7.67 -4.95
N ALA A 13 -5.98 7.63 -6.19
CA ALA A 13 -4.67 7.06 -6.54
C ALA A 13 -3.74 8.02 -7.27
N ASN A 14 -4.18 9.25 -7.59
CA ASN A 14 -3.42 10.21 -8.39
C ASN A 14 -3.08 11.52 -7.65
N VAL A 15 -3.49 11.63 -6.39
CA VAL A 15 -3.17 12.78 -5.53
C VAL A 15 -2.87 12.29 -4.12
N GLY A 16 -1.88 12.92 -3.47
CA GLY A 16 -1.54 12.67 -2.08
C GLY A 16 -2.59 13.20 -1.11
N CYS A 17 -2.74 12.53 0.03
CA CYS A 17 -3.64 12.97 1.11
C CYS A 17 -3.14 14.23 1.83
N CYS A 18 -1.82 14.41 1.97
CA CYS A 18 -1.21 15.59 2.58
C CYS A 18 -0.83 16.64 1.53
N PRO A 19 -1.04 17.95 1.79
CA PRO A 19 -0.46 19.03 0.99
C PRO A 19 1.07 18.92 0.88
N VAL A 20 1.61 19.19 -0.31
CA VAL A 20 3.02 18.92 -0.61
C VAL A 20 3.84 20.17 -0.92
N LEU A 21 5.10 20.18 -0.49
CA LEU A 21 6.14 21.12 -0.92
C LEU A 21 7.44 20.34 -1.18
N GLY A 22 7.98 20.44 -2.39
CA GLY A 22 9.20 19.68 -2.76
C GLY A 22 9.01 18.15 -2.78
N GLY A 23 7.78 17.67 -2.94
CA GLY A 23 7.44 16.24 -3.05
C GLY A 23 7.00 15.58 -1.74
N ALA A 24 7.33 16.17 -0.60
CA ALA A 24 6.94 15.66 0.71
C ALA A 24 5.81 16.49 1.35
N CYS A 25 5.15 15.89 2.34
CA CYS A 25 4.11 16.53 3.16
C CYS A 25 4.62 17.80 3.87
N ILE A 26 3.82 18.87 3.86
CA ILE A 26 4.13 20.14 4.53
C ILE A 26 3.95 19.96 6.05
N LEU A 27 4.97 20.38 6.83
CA LEU A 27 4.91 20.38 8.30
C LEU A 27 3.69 21.18 8.80
N ASP A 28 3.00 20.65 9.80
CA ASP A 28 1.80 21.23 10.44
C ASP A 28 0.62 21.52 9.49
N SER A 29 0.63 20.99 8.28
CA SER A 29 -0.52 21.06 7.38
C SER A 29 -1.62 20.07 7.78
N THR A 30 -2.87 20.39 7.47
CA THR A 30 -3.99 19.47 7.72
C THR A 30 -4.11 18.48 6.55
N PRO A 31 -3.92 17.17 6.77
CA PRO A 31 -4.11 16.15 5.75
C PRO A 31 -5.59 15.91 5.46
N CYS A 32 -5.88 15.14 4.41
CA CYS A 32 -7.23 14.67 4.11
C CYS A 32 -7.83 13.86 5.28
N VAL A 33 -9.16 13.90 5.43
CA VAL A 33 -9.88 13.24 6.53
C VAL A 33 -9.83 11.70 6.41
N ASN A 34 -10.06 11.16 5.22
CA ASN A 34 -10.19 9.72 4.97
C ASN A 34 -8.93 9.12 4.34
N ARG A 35 -7.81 9.12 5.07
CA ARG A 35 -6.50 8.62 4.59
C ARG A 35 -6.49 7.16 4.11
N THR A 36 -7.43 6.35 4.57
CA THR A 36 -7.55 4.93 4.18
C THR A 36 -8.07 4.75 2.75
N GLU A 37 -8.70 5.78 2.16
CA GLU A 37 -9.19 5.76 0.78
C GLU A 37 -8.14 6.26 -0.23
N TYR A 38 -6.97 6.70 0.25
CA TYR A 38 -5.90 7.24 -0.57
C TYR A 38 -4.76 6.23 -0.71
N VAL A 39 -4.24 6.04 -1.92
CA VAL A 39 -3.05 5.23 -2.17
C VAL A 39 -1.79 5.96 -1.66
N PHE A 40 -1.73 7.28 -1.84
CA PHE A 40 -0.54 8.09 -1.58
C PHE A 40 -0.74 9.04 -0.39
N TRP A 41 0.26 9.12 0.47
CA TRP A 41 0.33 10.07 1.58
C TRP A 41 0.74 11.45 1.08
N ASP A 42 1.85 11.54 0.35
CA ASP A 42 2.33 12.73 -0.34
C ASP A 42 2.62 12.38 -1.81
N ALA A 43 3.49 13.12 -2.50
CA ALA A 43 3.74 12.90 -3.91
C ALA A 43 4.63 11.68 -4.21
N ILE A 44 5.33 11.13 -3.21
CA ILE A 44 6.32 10.06 -3.40
C ILE A 44 6.19 8.90 -2.40
N HIS A 45 5.45 9.08 -1.31
CA HIS A 45 5.24 8.05 -0.29
C HIS A 45 3.80 7.52 -0.30
N PRO A 46 3.60 6.20 -0.15
CA PRO A 46 2.28 5.60 0.03
C PRO A 46 1.67 5.92 1.41
N THR A 47 0.35 5.81 1.52
CA THR A 47 -0.32 5.82 2.84
C THR A 47 -0.01 4.54 3.62
N GLU A 48 -0.27 4.57 4.93
CA GLU A 48 -0.23 3.37 5.77
C GLU A 48 -1.09 2.23 5.20
N SER A 49 -2.30 2.53 4.73
CA SER A 49 -3.20 1.52 4.17
C SER A 49 -2.63 0.90 2.89
N SER A 50 -2.01 1.70 2.02
CA SER A 50 -1.32 1.21 0.82
C SER A 50 -0.11 0.33 1.18
N ASN A 51 0.68 0.73 2.18
CA ASN A 51 1.76 -0.10 2.71
C ASN A 51 1.25 -1.43 3.28
N GLN A 52 0.18 -1.44 4.07
CA GLN A 52 -0.40 -2.68 4.60
C GLN A 52 -0.92 -3.60 3.49
N PHE A 53 -1.55 -3.03 2.46
CA PHE A 53 -2.02 -3.80 1.30
C PHE A 53 -0.85 -4.48 0.57
N THR A 54 0.19 -3.72 0.23
CA THR A 54 1.40 -4.25 -0.42
C THR A 54 2.08 -5.30 0.45
N ALA A 55 2.27 -5.03 1.74
CA ALA A 55 2.91 -5.96 2.67
C ALA A 55 2.17 -7.30 2.77
N ARG A 56 0.83 -7.28 2.86
CA ARG A 56 0.02 -8.52 2.90
C ARG A 56 0.18 -9.33 1.61
N ARG A 57 0.19 -8.66 0.46
CA ARG A 57 0.36 -9.31 -0.85
C ARG A 57 1.75 -9.93 -1.00
N SER A 58 2.80 -9.18 -0.66
CA SER A 58 4.18 -9.69 -0.69
C SER A 58 4.41 -10.79 0.34
N TYR A 59 3.71 -10.77 1.48
CA TYR A 59 3.86 -11.80 2.51
C TYR A 59 3.37 -13.16 2.05
N SER A 60 2.25 -13.23 1.32
CA SER A 60 1.61 -14.47 0.90
C SER A 60 1.68 -14.75 -0.61
N ALA A 61 2.44 -13.96 -1.38
CA ALA A 61 2.41 -13.92 -2.86
C ALA A 61 0.99 -14.05 -3.42
N PHE A 62 0.10 -13.12 -3.06
CA PHE A 62 -1.31 -13.19 -3.47
C PHE A 62 -1.45 -13.35 -5.01
N LEU A 63 -0.62 -12.64 -5.79
CA LEU A 63 -0.33 -12.95 -7.18
C LEU A 63 1.12 -13.39 -7.34
N PRO A 64 1.45 -14.20 -8.37
CA PRO A 64 2.83 -14.56 -8.71
C PRO A 64 3.75 -13.37 -9.01
N SER A 65 3.18 -12.21 -9.36
CA SER A 65 3.92 -10.97 -9.59
C SER A 65 4.29 -10.22 -8.31
N ASP A 66 3.70 -10.57 -7.16
CA ASP A 66 3.95 -9.86 -5.89
C ASP A 66 5.29 -10.27 -5.25
N ALA A 67 5.66 -11.55 -5.39
CA ALA A 67 6.94 -12.10 -4.94
C ALA A 67 7.23 -13.42 -5.70
N TYR A 68 8.49 -13.62 -6.10
CA TYR A 68 8.96 -14.83 -6.79
C TYR A 68 10.46 -15.04 -6.50
N PRO A 69 10.96 -16.29 -6.36
CA PRO A 69 10.24 -17.57 -6.42
C PRO A 69 9.56 -17.99 -5.11
N TYR A 70 9.85 -17.30 -4.00
CA TYR A 70 9.25 -17.55 -2.69
C TYR A 70 8.70 -16.25 -2.12
N ASP A 71 7.57 -16.31 -1.42
CA ASP A 71 7.06 -15.20 -0.62
C ASP A 71 7.71 -15.14 0.76
N ILE A 72 7.43 -14.07 1.50
CA ILE A 72 8.04 -13.86 2.83
C ILE A 72 7.58 -14.95 3.81
N SER A 73 6.33 -15.41 3.73
CA SER A 73 5.81 -16.46 4.62
C SER A 73 6.54 -17.80 4.43
N HIS A 74 6.87 -18.16 3.18
CA HIS A 74 7.69 -19.32 2.87
C HIS A 74 9.06 -19.16 3.49
N LEU A 75 9.72 -18.01 3.29
CA LEU A 75 11.06 -17.76 3.84
C LEU A 75 11.12 -17.86 5.36
N VAL A 76 10.11 -17.32 6.06
CA VAL A 76 10.01 -17.35 7.53
C VAL A 76 9.83 -18.78 8.05
N ASN A 77 9.15 -19.63 7.29
CA ASN A 77 8.86 -21.02 7.68
C ASN A 77 9.89 -22.03 7.17
N MET A 78 10.94 -21.60 6.47
CA MET A 78 12.03 -22.51 6.08
C MET A 78 12.79 -22.94 7.34
N GLN A 79 12.61 -24.20 7.73
CA GLN A 79 13.46 -24.83 8.73
C GLN A 79 14.75 -25.26 8.05
N ILE A 80 15.86 -24.73 8.56
CA ILE A 80 17.24 -25.04 8.14
C ILE A 80 17.70 -26.28 8.90
#